data_AF-A0A371K101-F1
#
_entry.id   AF-A0A371K101-F1
#
_cell.length_a   1.000
_cell.length_b   1.000
_cell.length_c   1.000
_cell.angle_alpha   90.00
_cell.angle_beta   90.00
_cell.angle_gamma   90.00
#
_symmetry.space_group_name_H-M   'P 1'
#
loop_
_entity.id
_entity.type
_entity.pdbx_description
1 polymer ?
#
loop_
_entity_poly.entity_id
_entity_poly.type
_entity_poly.pdbx_seq_one_letter_code
_entity_poly.pdbx_strand_id
1 'polypeptide(L)'
;MPVSTAEIVREYAPLGSGGDIGGVTYDGRDVWAAAGSRVIALDPASGEIVRSLDCAAHAGTAFDGKHLYQIVEARIDKIDPATGDVLASIPAPGQGGDSGLTWAEGSLWVGHYRERKIYQIDPNNGAVLRTIESNRYVTGVTWMDGELWHGTWEGDESELRRIDAHTGEVRERLAMPAGTNVSGLEYDGADLFYCGGGPTGKIRAVRAPRRAAG
;
A
#
# COMPACT_ATOMS: atom_id res chain seq x y z
N MET A 1 -22.44 -9.96 -1.11
CA MET A 1 -21.44 -10.99 -0.75
C MET A 1 -21.22 -10.98 0.76
N PRO A 2 -20.88 -12.10 1.43
CA PRO A 2 -20.56 -12.09 2.86
C PRO A 2 -19.29 -11.27 3.17
N VAL A 3 -19.15 -10.82 4.42
CA VAL A 3 -17.97 -10.10 4.95
C VAL A 3 -17.43 -10.92 6.11
N SER A 4 -16.12 -11.12 6.15
CA SER A 4 -15.42 -11.73 7.29
C SER A 4 -14.65 -10.67 8.07
N THR A 5 -14.32 -10.94 9.33
CA THR A 5 -13.52 -10.01 10.16
C THR A 5 -12.04 -10.24 9.90
N ALA A 6 -11.30 -9.17 9.66
CA ALA A 6 -9.85 -9.19 9.55
C ALA A 6 -9.21 -9.50 10.92
N GLU A 7 -8.29 -10.46 10.94
CA GLU A 7 -7.53 -10.84 12.13
C GLU A 7 -6.22 -10.04 12.18
N ILE A 8 -6.13 -9.04 13.06
CA ILE A 8 -4.87 -8.35 13.35
C ILE A 8 -4.04 -9.28 14.25
N VAL A 9 -2.92 -9.77 13.73
CA VAL A 9 -2.01 -10.67 14.48
C VAL A 9 -0.88 -9.90 15.16
N ARG A 10 -0.59 -8.69 14.68
CA ARG A 10 0.42 -7.80 15.27
C ARG A 10 0.10 -6.34 15.01
N GLU A 11 0.43 -5.50 15.98
CA GLU A 11 0.41 -4.05 15.83
C GLU A 11 1.77 -3.49 16.24
N TYR A 12 2.36 -2.66 15.39
CA TYR A 12 3.61 -1.98 15.63
C TYR A 12 3.33 -0.58 16.20
N ALA A 13 4.14 -0.17 17.18
CA ALA A 13 3.99 1.12 17.84
C ALA A 13 4.09 2.28 16.83
N PRO A 14 3.52 3.46 17.12
CA PRO A 14 3.60 4.61 16.22
C PRO A 14 5.05 4.96 15.85
N LEU A 15 5.35 4.98 14.54
CA LEU A 15 6.69 5.12 14.02
C LEU A 15 6.99 6.61 13.70
N GLY A 16 7.36 7.39 14.72
CA GLY A 16 7.89 8.75 14.57
C GLY A 16 6.98 9.88 15.08
N SER A 17 7.55 11.09 15.20
CA SER A 17 6.92 12.27 15.79
C SER A 17 5.83 12.93 14.93
N GLY A 18 5.67 12.50 13.67
CA GLY A 18 4.70 13.05 12.71
C GLY A 18 3.39 12.26 12.58
N GLY A 19 3.31 11.05 13.16
CA GLY A 19 2.06 10.32 13.37
C GLY A 19 1.31 9.80 12.14
N ASP A 20 1.79 9.99 10.90
CA ASP A 20 1.08 9.50 9.70
C ASP A 20 1.89 8.44 8.95
N ILE A 21 1.25 7.34 8.60
CA ILE A 21 1.79 6.31 7.68
C ILE A 21 0.96 6.35 6.40
N GLY A 22 1.50 6.93 5.33
CA GLY A 22 0.77 7.12 4.07
C GLY A 22 0.75 5.89 3.16
N GLY A 23 1.67 4.95 3.38
CA GLY A 23 1.88 3.77 2.53
C GLY A 23 2.82 2.77 3.19
N VAL A 24 2.73 1.51 2.78
CA VAL A 24 3.63 0.43 3.22
C VAL A 24 3.97 -0.48 2.03
N THR A 25 5.17 -1.05 2.01
CA THR A 25 5.60 -2.11 1.08
C THR A 25 6.55 -3.08 1.80
N TYR A 26 6.85 -4.21 1.18
CA TYR A 26 7.70 -5.25 1.76
C TYR A 26 8.75 -5.67 0.75
N ASP A 27 10.01 -5.67 1.16
CA ASP A 27 11.13 -5.96 0.24
C ASP A 27 11.56 -7.44 0.21
N GLY A 28 10.79 -8.31 0.89
CA GLY A 28 11.16 -9.70 1.13
C GLY A 28 11.84 -9.93 2.48
N ARG A 29 12.15 -8.86 3.22
CA ARG A 29 12.78 -8.91 4.55
C ARG A 29 12.22 -7.88 5.52
N ASP A 30 12.24 -6.60 5.16
CA ASP A 30 11.84 -5.47 6.01
C ASP A 30 10.56 -4.83 5.47
N VAL A 31 9.72 -4.31 6.37
CA VAL A 31 8.51 -3.55 6.02
C VAL A 31 8.89 -2.09 5.89
N TRP A 32 8.75 -1.54 4.69
CA TRP A 32 8.99 -0.13 4.42
C TRP A 32 7.69 0.66 4.58
N ALA A 33 7.81 1.89 5.10
CA ALA A 33 6.65 2.75 5.34
C ALA A 33 6.95 4.22 5.02
N ALA A 34 6.00 4.86 4.34
CA ALA A 34 6.00 6.30 4.09
C ALA A 34 5.56 7.05 5.35
N ALA A 35 6.49 7.76 5.99
CA ALA A 35 6.28 8.50 7.23
C ALA A 35 6.44 10.01 7.03
N GLY A 36 5.79 10.55 5.99
CA GLY A 36 5.73 11.97 5.68
C GLY A 36 6.99 12.51 5.00
N SER A 37 8.03 12.80 5.77
CA SER A 37 9.30 13.37 5.26
C SER A 37 10.42 12.34 5.11
N ARG A 38 10.10 11.06 5.33
CA ARG A 38 11.06 9.96 5.34
C ARG A 38 10.37 8.66 4.94
N VAL A 39 11.11 7.74 4.35
CA VAL A 39 10.72 6.34 4.24
C VAL A 39 11.54 5.56 5.27
N ILE A 40 10.86 4.81 6.13
CA ILE A 40 11.49 4.00 7.19
C ILE A 40 11.35 2.51 6.87
N ALA A 41 12.34 1.71 7.25
CA ALA A 41 12.25 0.25 7.21
C ALA A 41 12.18 -0.30 8.63
N LEU A 42 11.25 -1.22 8.85
CA LEU A 42 10.94 -1.88 10.10
C LEU A 42 11.22 -3.38 9.94
N ASP A 43 11.97 -3.96 10.88
CA ASP A 43 12.04 -5.42 10.98
C ASP A 43 10.69 -5.96 11.50
N PRO A 44 9.95 -6.77 10.72
CA PRO A 44 8.65 -7.27 11.14
C PRO A 44 8.71 -8.23 12.33
N ALA A 45 9.87 -8.85 12.61
CA ALA A 45 10.03 -9.78 13.72
C ALA A 45 10.17 -9.05 15.07
N SER A 46 10.97 -7.99 15.13
CA SER A 46 11.21 -7.21 16.35
C SER A 46 10.30 -5.99 16.47
N GLY A 47 9.88 -5.39 15.35
CA GLY A 47 9.24 -4.07 15.31
C GLY A 47 10.23 -2.92 15.47
N GLU A 48 11.54 -3.16 15.32
CA GLU A 48 12.55 -2.11 15.37
C GLU A 48 12.71 -1.42 14.01
N ILE A 49 12.90 -0.10 14.03
CA ILE A 49 13.27 0.65 12.84
C ILE A 49 14.74 0.36 12.55
N VAL A 50 15.00 -0.38 11.49
CA VAL A 50 16.36 -0.78 11.07
C VAL A 50 16.95 0.20 10.06
N ARG A 51 16.12 1.06 9.46
CA ARG A 51 16.55 2.04 8.46
C ARG A 51 15.63 3.26 8.38
N SER A 52 16.21 4.40 8.01
CA SER A 52 15.49 5.63 7.67
C SER A 52 16.17 6.30 6.48
N LEU A 53 15.38 6.70 5.49
CA LEU A 53 15.81 7.46 4.31
C LEU A 53 15.16 8.84 4.35
N ASP A 54 15.96 9.89 4.22
CA ASP A 54 15.50 11.28 4.22
C ASP A 54 14.98 11.68 2.83
N CYS A 55 13.83 11.16 2.46
CA CYS A 55 13.12 11.47 1.22
C CYS A 55 11.62 11.70 1.50
N ALA A 56 11.02 12.61 0.72
CA ALA A 56 9.60 12.91 0.83
C ALA A 56 8.75 11.65 0.56
N ALA A 57 7.76 11.39 1.40
CA ALA A 57 6.97 10.17 1.40
C ALA A 57 5.52 10.49 1.78
N HIS A 58 4.78 11.07 0.84
CA HIS A 58 3.47 11.68 1.10
C HIS A 58 2.31 10.67 1.05
N ALA A 59 2.50 9.53 0.39
CA ALA A 59 1.48 8.49 0.22
C ALA A 59 2.12 7.12 -0.04
N GLY A 60 1.56 6.32 -0.96
CA GLY A 60 1.93 4.95 -1.26
C GLY A 60 3.39 4.73 -1.62
N THR A 61 3.89 3.57 -1.22
CA THR A 61 5.25 3.09 -1.45
C THR A 61 5.17 1.71 -2.11
N ALA A 62 6.08 1.39 -3.02
CA ALA A 62 6.18 0.07 -3.64
C ALA A 62 7.63 -0.37 -3.79
N PHE A 63 7.87 -1.67 -3.95
CA PHE A 63 9.21 -2.23 -4.19
C PHE A 63 9.21 -3.16 -5.39
N ASP A 64 10.12 -2.95 -6.36
CA ASP A 64 10.20 -3.76 -7.59
C ASP A 64 11.12 -5.00 -7.50
N GLY A 65 11.61 -5.32 -6.30
CA GLY A 65 12.69 -6.30 -6.09
C GLY A 65 14.07 -5.67 -6.03
N LYS A 66 14.21 -4.36 -6.35
CA LYS A 66 15.49 -3.64 -6.30
C LYS A 66 15.36 -2.19 -5.85
N HIS A 67 14.34 -1.46 -6.29
CA HIS A 67 14.13 -0.04 -6.03
C HIS A 67 12.83 0.18 -5.30
N LEU A 68 12.81 1.23 -4.49
CA LEU A 68 11.57 1.75 -3.95
C LEU A 68 10.93 2.72 -4.96
N TYR A 69 9.61 2.79 -4.95
CA TYR A 69 8.84 3.82 -5.62
C TYR A 69 8.00 4.52 -4.58
N GLN A 70 7.94 5.84 -4.63
CA GLN A 70 7.26 6.64 -3.63
C GLN A 70 6.42 7.72 -4.30
N ILE A 71 5.14 7.79 -3.94
CA ILE A 71 4.29 8.92 -4.34
C ILE A 71 4.72 10.17 -3.55
N VAL A 72 4.97 11.24 -4.28
CA VAL A 72 5.32 12.56 -3.75
C VAL A 72 4.51 13.61 -4.50
N GLU A 73 3.43 14.11 -3.88
CA GLU A 73 2.50 15.04 -4.52
C GLU A 73 1.96 14.47 -5.85
N ALA A 74 2.22 15.12 -6.98
CA ALA A 74 1.74 14.74 -8.31
C ALA A 74 2.75 13.91 -9.13
N ARG A 75 3.75 13.30 -8.50
CA ARG A 75 4.76 12.45 -9.15
C ARG A 75 5.06 11.19 -8.34
N ILE A 76 5.74 10.25 -8.98
CA ILE A 76 6.28 9.04 -8.35
C ILE A 76 7.79 9.06 -8.54
N ASP A 77 8.53 9.03 -7.44
CA ASP A 77 9.98 8.99 -7.41
C ASP A 77 10.44 7.53 -7.31
N LYS A 78 11.39 7.13 -8.16
CA LYS A 78 12.12 5.87 -8.08
C LYS A 78 13.38 6.09 -7.26
N ILE A 79 13.55 5.33 -6.19
CA ILE A 79 14.52 5.59 -5.13
C ILE A 79 15.45 4.38 -4.98
N ASP A 80 16.75 4.63 -4.86
CA ASP A 80 17.70 3.62 -4.42
C ASP A 80 17.50 3.36 -2.91
N PRO A 81 17.05 2.17 -2.48
CA PRO A 81 16.84 1.90 -1.07
C PRO A 81 18.14 1.92 -0.27
N ALA A 82 19.31 1.77 -0.92
CA ALA A 82 20.61 1.77 -0.29
C ALA A 82 21.13 3.17 0.06
N THR A 83 20.65 4.22 -0.59
CA THR A 83 21.14 5.59 -0.35
C THR A 83 20.03 6.59 -0.07
N GLY A 84 18.80 6.32 -0.53
CA GLY A 84 17.70 7.27 -0.55
C GLY A 84 17.71 8.20 -1.77
N ASP A 85 18.65 8.01 -2.70
CA ASP A 85 18.76 8.86 -3.88
C ASP A 85 17.59 8.63 -4.84
N VAL A 86 17.04 9.73 -5.36
CA VAL A 86 16.05 9.69 -6.44
C VAL A 86 16.77 9.43 -7.76
N LEU A 87 16.51 8.27 -8.36
CA LEU A 87 17.10 7.82 -9.61
C LEU A 87 16.32 8.30 -10.84
N ALA A 88 15.01 8.44 -10.71
CA ALA A 88 14.11 8.93 -11.74
C ALA A 88 12.78 9.38 -11.13
N SER A 89 12.01 10.17 -11.87
CA SER A 89 10.65 10.56 -11.49
C SER A 89 9.72 10.47 -12.70
N ILE A 90 8.49 10.01 -12.47
CA ILE A 90 7.41 9.96 -13.47
C ILE A 90 6.18 10.72 -12.94
N PRO A 91 5.30 11.23 -13.81
CA PRO A 91 4.04 11.83 -13.36
C PRO A 91 3.15 10.78 -12.69
N ALA A 92 2.45 11.19 -11.62
CA ALA A 92 1.41 10.37 -10.99
C ALA A 92 0.07 10.59 -11.72
N PRO A 93 -0.71 9.54 -11.97
CA PRO A 93 -1.92 9.64 -12.79
C PRO A 93 -3.05 10.46 -12.14
N GLY A 94 -3.12 10.48 -10.80
CA GLY A 94 -4.13 11.22 -10.03
C GLY A 94 -3.79 12.68 -9.77
N GLN A 95 -2.65 13.20 -10.28
CA GLN A 95 -2.24 14.60 -10.14
C GLN A 95 -2.29 15.13 -8.69
N GLY A 96 -1.92 14.29 -7.72
CA GLY A 96 -1.94 14.61 -6.29
C GLY A 96 -3.14 14.03 -5.52
N GLY A 97 -4.06 13.35 -6.19
CA GLY A 97 -5.10 12.52 -5.58
C GLY A 97 -4.68 11.07 -5.32
N ASP A 98 -3.44 10.71 -5.65
CA ASP A 98 -2.89 9.37 -5.54
C ASP A 98 -2.66 8.96 -4.07
N SER A 99 -2.94 7.70 -3.75
CA SER A 99 -2.85 7.13 -2.40
C SER A 99 -2.03 5.86 -2.38
N GLY A 100 -2.60 4.72 -2.78
CA GLY A 100 -1.93 3.42 -2.74
C GLY A 100 -0.96 3.23 -3.90
N LEU A 101 0.13 2.49 -3.68
CA LEU A 101 1.09 2.13 -4.71
C LEU A 101 1.57 0.69 -4.48
N THR A 102 1.65 -0.12 -5.52
CA THR A 102 2.31 -1.43 -5.48
C THR A 102 2.99 -1.74 -6.81
N TRP A 103 3.97 -2.62 -6.78
CA TRP A 103 4.60 -3.18 -7.96
C TRP A 103 4.05 -4.58 -8.23
N ALA A 104 3.50 -4.80 -9.42
CA ALA A 104 3.05 -6.11 -9.82
C ALA A 104 3.07 -6.24 -11.34
N GLU A 105 3.38 -7.44 -11.83
CA GLU A 105 3.34 -7.77 -13.26
C GLU A 105 4.19 -6.82 -14.12
N GLY A 106 5.31 -6.33 -13.58
CA GLY A 106 6.21 -5.40 -14.29
C GLY A 106 5.67 -3.97 -14.43
N SER A 107 4.58 -3.64 -13.73
CA SER A 107 3.92 -2.34 -13.75
C SER A 107 3.78 -1.77 -12.34
N LEU A 108 3.55 -0.46 -12.26
CA LEU A 108 3.05 0.16 -11.03
C LEU A 108 1.53 0.19 -11.06
N TRP A 109 0.93 -0.10 -9.91
CA TRP A 109 -0.51 0.01 -9.70
C TRP A 109 -0.78 1.10 -8.66
N VAL A 110 -1.58 2.09 -9.04
CA VAL A 110 -1.78 3.33 -8.27
C VAL A 110 -3.25 3.47 -7.90
N GLY A 111 -3.54 3.61 -6.60
CA GLY A 111 -4.87 3.98 -6.12
C GLY A 111 -5.09 5.49 -6.25
N HIS A 112 -6.23 5.90 -6.79
CA HIS A 112 -6.69 7.28 -6.78
C HIS A 112 -7.82 7.40 -5.75
N TYR A 113 -7.50 8.05 -4.64
CA TYR A 113 -8.26 7.96 -3.39
C TYR A 113 -9.75 8.25 -3.54
N ARG A 114 -10.11 9.52 -3.79
CA ARG A 114 -11.51 9.97 -3.84
C ARG A 114 -12.19 9.73 -5.19
N GLU A 115 -11.39 9.57 -6.25
CA GLU A 115 -11.90 9.19 -7.57
C GLU A 115 -12.25 7.71 -7.68
N ARG A 116 -11.89 6.91 -6.65
CA ARG A 116 -12.23 5.48 -6.57
C ARG A 116 -11.73 4.69 -7.77
N LYS A 117 -10.50 4.97 -8.19
CA LYS A 117 -9.87 4.30 -9.33
C LYS A 117 -8.60 3.59 -8.92
N ILE A 118 -8.26 2.55 -9.66
CA ILE A 118 -6.94 1.92 -9.62
C ILE A 118 -6.37 1.97 -11.03
N TYR A 119 -5.22 2.59 -11.20
CA TYR A 119 -4.51 2.70 -12.46
C TYR A 119 -3.37 1.69 -12.53
N GLN A 120 -3.25 0.98 -13.64
CA GLN A 120 -2.00 0.35 -14.03
C GLN A 120 -1.22 1.36 -14.87
N ILE A 121 0.03 1.65 -14.52
CA ILE A 121 0.86 2.60 -15.25
C ILE A 121 2.19 1.97 -15.69
N ASP A 122 2.72 2.45 -16.82
CA ASP A 122 4.08 2.17 -17.27
C ASP A 122 5.08 2.86 -16.32
N PRO A 123 5.96 2.10 -15.66
CA PRO A 123 6.91 2.66 -14.67
C PRO A 123 7.99 3.54 -15.29
N ASN A 124 8.17 3.55 -16.61
CA ASN A 124 9.19 4.35 -17.28
C ASN A 124 8.72 5.77 -17.61
N ASN A 125 7.42 5.98 -17.78
CA ASN A 125 6.88 7.25 -18.26
C ASN A 125 5.56 7.69 -17.59
N GLY A 126 4.94 6.86 -16.75
CA GLY A 126 3.68 7.17 -16.06
C GLY A 126 2.43 7.06 -16.93
N ALA A 127 2.52 6.53 -18.16
CA ALA A 127 1.36 6.35 -19.01
C ALA A 127 0.38 5.34 -18.41
N VAL A 128 -0.91 5.71 -18.35
CA VAL A 128 -1.98 4.83 -17.88
C VAL A 128 -2.24 3.75 -18.93
N LEU A 129 -2.00 2.50 -18.54
CA LEU A 129 -2.22 1.30 -19.35
C LEU A 129 -3.62 0.72 -19.14
N ARG A 130 -4.14 0.85 -17.92
CA ARG A 130 -5.46 0.34 -17.52
C ARG A 130 -6.05 1.20 -16.41
N THR A 131 -7.37 1.30 -16.39
CA THR A 131 -8.15 1.87 -15.28
C THR A 131 -9.15 0.85 -14.79
N ILE A 132 -9.26 0.67 -13.47
CA ILE A 132 -10.27 -0.14 -12.79
C ILE A 132 -11.07 0.79 -11.89
N GLU A 133 -12.40 0.68 -11.94
CA GLU A 133 -13.29 1.41 -11.06
C GLU A 133 -13.51 0.64 -9.75
N SER A 134 -13.55 1.35 -8.64
CA SER A 134 -13.91 0.86 -7.31
C SER A 134 -15.21 1.52 -6.87
N ASN A 135 -16.00 0.81 -6.07
CA ASN A 135 -17.21 1.38 -5.48
C ASN A 135 -16.96 2.09 -4.12
N ARG A 136 -15.70 2.16 -3.67
CA ARG A 136 -15.25 2.88 -2.46
C ARG A 136 -13.90 3.55 -2.70
N TYR A 137 -13.47 4.39 -1.76
CA TYR A 137 -12.12 4.95 -1.78
C TYR A 137 -11.04 3.88 -1.82
N VAL A 138 -9.94 4.18 -2.51
CA VAL A 138 -8.77 3.30 -2.61
C VAL A 138 -7.66 3.91 -1.77
N THR A 139 -7.18 3.20 -0.74
CA THR A 139 -6.14 3.73 0.15
C THR A 139 -4.81 2.99 0.01
N GLY A 140 -4.84 1.66 -0.06
CA GLY A 140 -3.69 0.82 -0.41
C GLY A 140 -4.04 -0.11 -1.56
N VAL A 141 -3.05 -0.60 -2.30
CA VAL A 141 -3.20 -1.56 -3.40
C VAL A 141 -2.11 -2.60 -3.24
N THR A 142 -2.40 -3.89 -3.42
CA THR A 142 -1.39 -4.96 -3.40
C THR A 142 -1.86 -6.15 -4.25
N TRP A 143 -0.97 -7.09 -4.49
CA TRP A 143 -1.27 -8.36 -5.15
C TRP A 143 -0.99 -9.53 -4.22
N MET A 144 -1.96 -10.42 -4.09
CA MET A 144 -1.84 -11.69 -3.36
C MET A 144 -2.07 -12.83 -4.35
N ASP A 145 -1.02 -13.57 -4.68
CA ASP A 145 -1.07 -14.75 -5.55
C ASP A 145 -1.81 -14.56 -6.89
N GLY A 146 -1.61 -13.41 -7.55
CA GLY A 146 -2.30 -13.11 -8.82
C GLY A 146 -3.71 -12.53 -8.65
N GLU A 147 -4.09 -12.12 -7.44
CA GLU A 147 -5.36 -11.44 -7.17
C GLU A 147 -5.11 -10.02 -6.67
N LEU A 148 -5.87 -9.06 -7.20
CA LEU A 148 -5.78 -7.66 -6.82
C LEU A 148 -6.55 -7.41 -5.53
N TRP A 149 -5.86 -6.88 -4.55
CA TRP A 149 -6.43 -6.43 -3.29
C TRP A 149 -6.25 -4.93 -3.12
N HIS A 150 -7.21 -4.27 -2.49
CA HIS A 150 -7.07 -2.88 -2.09
C HIS A 150 -7.65 -2.63 -0.69
N GLY A 151 -7.05 -1.65 -0.01
CA GLY A 151 -7.61 -1.08 1.20
C GLY A 151 -8.67 -0.03 0.86
N THR A 152 -9.65 0.13 1.74
CA THR A 152 -10.58 1.24 1.74
C THR A 152 -10.76 1.75 3.16
N TRP A 153 -10.92 3.06 3.30
CA TRP A 153 -11.34 3.73 4.52
C TRP A 153 -12.28 4.87 4.14
N GLU A 154 -13.55 4.78 4.52
CA GLU A 154 -14.57 5.79 4.20
C GLU A 154 -15.60 5.86 5.34
N GLY A 155 -15.72 7.03 5.96
CA GLY A 155 -16.44 7.16 7.24
C GLY A 155 -15.71 6.42 8.35
N ASP A 156 -16.46 5.64 9.14
CA ASP A 156 -15.93 4.83 10.25
C ASP A 156 -15.60 3.38 9.84
N GLU A 157 -15.73 3.06 8.55
CA GLU A 157 -15.52 1.72 8.01
C GLU A 157 -14.21 1.62 7.24
N SER A 158 -13.40 0.62 7.60
CA SER A 158 -12.24 0.18 6.82
C SER A 158 -12.35 -1.29 6.45
N GLU A 159 -11.98 -1.63 5.22
CA GLU A 159 -11.98 -3.00 4.72
C GLU A 159 -10.74 -3.27 3.86
N LEU A 160 -10.33 -4.53 3.81
CA LEU A 160 -9.46 -5.07 2.77
C LEU A 160 -10.33 -5.82 1.77
N ARG A 161 -10.13 -5.57 0.48
CA ARG A 161 -11.02 -6.06 -0.56
C ARG A 161 -10.27 -6.71 -1.68
N ARG A 162 -10.64 -7.96 -1.99
CA ARG A 162 -10.26 -8.58 -3.25
C ARG A 162 -11.23 -8.12 -4.32
N ILE A 163 -10.70 -7.67 -5.44
CA ILE A 163 -11.50 -7.29 -6.59
C ILE A 163 -11.05 -8.04 -7.84
N ASP A 164 -11.98 -8.19 -8.76
CA ASP A 164 -11.69 -8.60 -10.11
C ASP A 164 -10.85 -7.51 -10.82
N ALA A 165 -9.62 -7.84 -11.22
CA ALA A 165 -8.66 -6.88 -11.78
C ALA A 165 -9.00 -6.39 -13.21
N HIS A 166 -10.15 -6.79 -13.75
CA HIS A 166 -10.67 -6.30 -15.03
C HIS A 166 -11.92 -5.44 -14.84
N THR A 167 -12.83 -5.88 -13.97
CA THR A 167 -14.16 -5.28 -13.82
C THR A 167 -14.32 -4.43 -12.56
N GLY A 168 -13.44 -4.60 -11.56
CA GLY A 168 -13.58 -3.98 -10.25
C GLY A 168 -14.63 -4.64 -9.35
N GLU A 169 -15.24 -5.75 -9.79
CA GLU A 169 -16.22 -6.48 -8.98
C GLU A 169 -15.59 -7.01 -7.70
N VAL A 170 -16.16 -6.65 -6.54
CA VAL A 170 -15.65 -7.08 -5.23
C VAL A 170 -15.91 -8.57 -5.04
N ARG A 171 -14.86 -9.38 -4.97
CA ARG A 171 -14.91 -10.84 -4.77
C ARG A 171 -14.85 -11.25 -3.32
N GLU A 172 -14.19 -10.45 -2.48
CA GLU A 172 -14.01 -10.75 -1.06
C GLU A 172 -13.83 -9.49 -0.24
N ARG A 173 -14.23 -9.55 1.05
CA ARG A 173 -14.17 -8.42 1.98
C ARG A 173 -13.76 -8.89 3.37
N LEU A 174 -12.71 -8.27 3.90
CA LEU A 174 -12.27 -8.40 5.27
C LEU A 174 -12.54 -7.06 5.98
N ALA A 175 -13.53 -7.03 6.88
CA ALA A 175 -13.81 -5.87 7.69
C ALA A 175 -12.74 -5.72 8.77
N MET A 176 -12.11 -4.55 8.83
CA MET A 176 -11.19 -4.22 9.90
C MET A 176 -11.99 -4.00 11.20
N PRO A 177 -11.39 -4.30 12.38
CA PRO A 177 -12.01 -3.97 13.66
C PRO A 177 -12.36 -2.48 13.76
N ALA A 178 -13.46 -2.16 14.44
CA ALA A 178 -13.93 -0.79 14.61
C ALA A 178 -12.83 0.15 15.14
N GLY A 179 -12.73 1.36 14.59
CA GLY A 179 -11.68 2.33 14.92
C GLY A 179 -10.32 2.05 14.29
N THR A 180 -10.22 1.06 13.40
CA THR A 180 -9.00 0.78 12.64
C THR A 180 -9.05 1.43 11.26
N ASN A 181 -7.98 2.13 10.90
CA ASN A 181 -7.82 2.75 9.59
C ASN A 181 -6.79 1.97 8.77
N VAL A 182 -7.00 1.93 7.44
CA VAL A 182 -6.07 1.36 6.47
C VAL A 182 -5.73 2.45 5.45
N SER A 183 -4.52 2.99 5.53
CA SER A 183 -3.99 4.02 4.62
C SER A 183 -3.08 3.43 3.53
N GLY A 184 -2.55 2.23 3.74
CA GLY A 184 -1.70 1.50 2.80
C GLY A 184 -1.88 0.00 3.03
N LEU A 185 -1.53 -0.81 2.04
CA LEU A 185 -1.72 -2.26 2.06
C LEU A 185 -0.62 -2.93 1.26
N GLU A 186 0.04 -3.93 1.83
CA GLU A 186 1.00 -4.78 1.11
C GLU A 186 0.92 -6.23 1.59
N TYR A 187 0.98 -7.19 0.67
CA TYR A 187 1.13 -8.61 0.98
C TYR A 187 2.60 -9.01 1.11
N ASP A 188 2.92 -9.83 2.12
CA ASP A 188 4.30 -10.27 2.38
C ASP A 188 4.79 -11.42 1.49
N GLY A 189 3.93 -11.94 0.62
CA GLY A 189 4.23 -13.12 -0.20
C GLY A 189 4.01 -14.45 0.52
N ALA A 190 3.47 -14.44 1.75
CA ALA A 190 3.24 -15.62 2.57
C ALA A 190 1.85 -15.63 3.22
N ASP A 191 1.66 -15.06 4.40
CA ASP A 191 0.39 -15.18 5.14
C ASP A 191 -0.09 -13.87 5.78
N LEU A 192 0.56 -12.74 5.50
CA LEU A 192 0.25 -11.46 6.11
C LEU A 192 0.04 -10.34 5.09
N PHE A 193 -0.95 -9.53 5.38
CA PHE A 193 -1.04 -8.16 4.89
C PHE A 193 -0.44 -7.20 5.92
N TYR A 194 0.44 -6.31 5.49
CA TYR A 194 0.82 -5.12 6.23
C TYR A 194 -0.11 -3.97 5.87
N CYS A 195 -0.66 -3.32 6.89
CA CYS A 195 -1.60 -2.21 6.75
C CYS A 195 -1.04 -0.96 7.44
N GLY A 196 -0.92 0.13 6.68
CA GLY A 196 -0.64 1.45 7.23
C GLY A 196 -1.81 1.96 8.05
N GLY A 197 -1.56 2.57 9.21
CA GLY A 197 -2.57 3.07 10.14
C GLY A 197 -2.95 4.54 9.95
N GLY A 198 -2.49 5.17 8.87
CA GLY A 198 -2.70 6.60 8.60
C GLY A 198 -2.33 7.46 9.81
N PRO A 199 -3.22 8.36 10.27
CA PRO A 199 -2.95 9.30 11.37
C PRO A 199 -2.62 8.68 12.73
N THR A 200 -2.72 7.36 12.88
CA THR A 200 -2.30 6.68 14.11
C THR A 200 -0.80 6.42 14.16
N GLY A 201 -0.10 6.52 13.02
CA GLY A 201 1.34 6.29 12.90
C GLY A 201 1.73 4.81 12.99
N LYS A 202 0.75 3.93 13.13
CA LYS A 202 0.95 2.50 13.35
C LYS A 202 1.04 1.74 12.03
N ILE A 203 1.66 0.56 12.10
CA ILE A 203 1.53 -0.48 11.08
C ILE A 203 0.86 -1.69 11.75
N ARG A 204 0.05 -2.43 11.00
CA ARG A 204 -0.59 -3.66 11.47
C ARG A 204 -0.25 -4.82 10.55
N ALA A 205 0.03 -5.98 11.11
CA ALA A 205 0.03 -7.23 10.37
C ALA A 205 -1.34 -7.89 10.53
N VAL A 206 -1.99 -8.17 9.40
CA VAL A 206 -3.32 -8.77 9.31
C VAL A 206 -3.18 -10.10 8.60
N ARG A 207 -3.82 -11.16 9.11
CA ARG A 207 -3.78 -12.46 8.46
C ARG A 207 -4.42 -12.39 7.08
N ALA A 208 -3.67 -12.79 6.06
CA ALA A 208 -4.19 -12.97 4.71
C ALA A 208 -5.11 -14.21 4.66
N PRO A 209 -6.21 -14.17 3.90
CA PRO A 209 -7.08 -15.33 3.71
C PRO A 209 -6.29 -16.49 3.11
N ARG A 210 -6.39 -17.67 3.72
CA ARG A 210 -5.82 -18.89 3.13
C ARG A 210 -6.61 -19.25 1.88
N ARG A 211 -5.91 -19.55 0.79
CA ARG A 211 -6.54 -20.28 -0.32
C ARG A 211 -7.08 -21.61 0.23
N ALA A 212 -8.33 -21.93 -0.10
CA ALA A 212 -8.71 -23.34 -0.12
C ALA A 212 -7.75 -24.02 -1.10
N ALA A 213 -7.03 -25.05 -0.67
CA ALA A 213 -6.23 -25.84 -1.58
C ALA A 213 -7.17 -26.37 -2.68
N GLY A 214 -6.89 -25.98 -3.92
CA GLY A 214 -7.58 -26.50 -5.11
C GLY A 214 -7.23 -27.96 -5.35
#